data_AF-A0A412XVV5-F1
#
_entry.id   AF-A0A412XVV5-F1
#
_cell.length_a   1.000
_cell.length_b   1.000
_cell.length_c   1.000
_cell.angle_alpha   90.00
_cell.angle_beta   90.00
_cell.angle_gamma   90.00
#
_symmetry.space_group_name_H-M   'P 1'
#
loop_
_entity.id
_entity.type
_entity.pdbx_description
1 polymer ?
#
loop_
_entity_poly.entity_id
_entity_poly.type
_entity_poly.pdbx_seq_one_letter_code
_entity_poly.pdbx_strand_id
1 'polypeptide(L)'
;MATWKKAIKKRENGEDVEMQLPEIVSASRSTDIPAFYADWFFHRLKKGYSAWTNPFNGVRGYVSYENTRFIIFWSKNPRPLLEHLHELKELNIGCYIQYTLNDYENERLELGVPPLDERIETFKLLVKQLGIGHVIWRFDPLILTDKININLLLKKIEYIGNKLFGYTEKLVFSFADIASYKKVKLNLEKNGINYIEWNDASMNEFAKQLSELNKKWNYQLATCGERIDIQQYGIEHNHCVDDNLMIRFAHEDKVLMDFLKVDIIKMQPVLFDMPEIPEDAIKINDSTYAIKRKNNSDKGQRAFCGCMISKDIGEYSTCPHLCEYCYANTNKLSAKSNYKQHLNNSFSETITGK
;
A
#
# COMPACT_ATOMS: atom_id res chain seq x y z
N MET A 1 -7.65 -3.28 18.99
CA MET A 1 -7.89 -3.73 17.60
C MET A 1 -9.12 -3.01 17.07
N ALA A 2 -9.12 -2.70 15.77
CA ALA A 2 -10.28 -2.21 15.04
C ALA A 2 -11.54 -3.05 15.29
N THR A 3 -12.60 -2.45 15.81
CA THR A 3 -13.90 -3.11 15.89
C THR A 3 -14.76 -2.61 14.74
N TRP A 4 -14.81 -3.38 13.66
CA TRP A 4 -15.73 -3.13 12.56
C TRP A 4 -17.17 -3.44 12.98
N LYS A 5 -18.14 -2.74 12.39
CA LYS A 5 -19.53 -3.17 12.47
C LYS A 5 -19.64 -4.61 11.98
N LYS A 6 -20.57 -5.35 12.58
CA LYS A 6 -20.83 -6.75 12.24
C LYS A 6 -22.31 -6.95 11.96
N ALA A 7 -22.62 -7.86 11.04
CA ALA A 7 -23.97 -8.27 10.75
C ALA A 7 -23.99 -9.75 10.38
N ILE A 8 -25.10 -10.43 10.70
CA ILE A 8 -25.35 -11.79 10.24
C ILE A 8 -25.79 -11.72 8.77
N LYS A 9 -25.09 -12.44 7.90
CA LYS A 9 -25.34 -12.48 6.45
C LYS A 9 -25.19 -13.90 5.92
N LYS A 10 -25.88 -14.18 4.82
CA LYS A 10 -25.81 -15.47 4.13
C LYS A 10 -24.55 -15.60 3.28
N ARG A 11 -23.87 -16.73 3.43
CA ARG A 11 -22.87 -17.23 2.50
C ARG A 11 -23.53 -17.82 1.26
N GLU A 12 -22.73 -18.08 0.24
CA GLU A 12 -23.14 -18.74 -1.01
C GLU A 12 -23.65 -20.17 -0.79
N ASN A 13 -23.22 -20.85 0.27
CA ASN A 13 -23.76 -22.16 0.67
C ASN A 13 -25.08 -22.07 1.48
N GLY A 14 -25.61 -20.85 1.70
CA GLY A 14 -26.86 -20.59 2.44
C GLY A 14 -26.70 -20.41 3.96
N GLU A 15 -25.51 -20.64 4.51
CA GLU A 15 -25.23 -20.53 5.94
C GLU A 15 -25.21 -19.06 6.41
N ASP A 16 -25.87 -18.78 7.53
CA ASP A 16 -25.83 -17.48 8.18
C ASP A 16 -24.55 -17.35 9.02
N VAL A 17 -23.69 -16.39 8.68
CA VAL A 17 -22.44 -16.12 9.38
C VAL A 17 -22.31 -14.66 9.77
N GLU A 18 -21.61 -14.40 10.86
CA GLU A 18 -21.23 -13.04 11.25
C GLU A 18 -20.12 -12.51 10.33
N MET A 19 -20.40 -11.41 9.62
CA MET A 19 -19.44 -10.75 8.73
C MET A 19 -19.03 -9.39 9.29
N GLN A 20 -17.76 -9.01 9.09
CA GLN A 20 -17.26 -7.65 9.34
C GLN A 20 -17.61 -6.74 8.15
N LEU A 21 -18.05 -5.50 8.39
CA LEU A 21 -18.46 -4.56 7.34
C LEU A 21 -17.58 -3.30 7.33
N PRO A 22 -16.33 -3.38 6.82
CA PRO A 22 -15.41 -2.26 6.81
C PRO A 22 -15.74 -1.22 5.73
N GLU A 23 -15.59 0.05 6.09
CA GLU A 23 -15.61 1.19 5.17
C GLU A 23 -14.32 1.25 4.32
N ILE A 24 -13.20 0.77 4.87
CA ILE A 24 -11.88 0.80 4.22
C ILE A 24 -11.28 -0.60 4.20
N VAL A 25 -10.94 -1.08 3.00
CA VAL A 25 -10.32 -2.38 2.78
C VAL A 25 -8.88 -2.19 2.32
N SER A 26 -7.97 -2.89 3.00
CA SER A 26 -6.61 -3.11 2.50
C SER A 26 -6.63 -4.39 1.68
N ALA A 27 -6.57 -4.26 0.36
CA ALA A 27 -6.65 -5.41 -0.53
C ALA A 27 -5.26 -5.84 -1.01
N SER A 28 -4.23 -5.87 -0.13
CA SER A 28 -2.88 -6.48 -0.42
C SER A 28 -1.76 -6.22 0.62
N ARG A 29 -2.01 -6.27 1.95
CA ARG A 29 -0.88 -6.09 2.91
C ARG A 29 -0.06 -7.36 3.12
N SER A 30 -0.73 -8.50 3.30
CA SER A 30 -0.06 -9.79 3.53
C SER A 30 0.29 -10.56 2.25
N THR A 31 -0.26 -10.15 1.11
CA THR A 31 -0.03 -10.77 -0.19
C THR A 31 -0.33 -9.80 -1.34
N ASP A 32 0.26 -10.04 -2.50
CA ASP A 32 0.10 -9.19 -3.68
C ASP A 32 -1.15 -9.59 -4.47
N ILE A 33 -2.32 -9.18 -3.96
CA ILE A 33 -3.62 -9.42 -4.61
C ILE A 33 -3.66 -8.83 -6.03
N PRO A 34 -3.23 -7.57 -6.29
CA PRO A 34 -3.23 -7.04 -7.65
C PRO A 34 -2.45 -7.87 -8.65
N ALA A 35 -1.34 -8.50 -8.25
CA ALA A 35 -0.52 -9.29 -9.15
C ALA A 35 -1.07 -10.70 -9.44
N PHE A 36 -1.72 -11.35 -8.46
CA PHE A 36 -2.02 -12.79 -8.54
C PHE A 36 -3.47 -13.18 -8.27
N TYR A 37 -4.26 -12.28 -7.68
CA TYR A 37 -5.59 -12.57 -7.16
C TYR A 37 -6.60 -11.48 -7.54
N ALA A 38 -6.33 -10.71 -8.60
CA ALA A 38 -7.20 -9.63 -9.05
C ALA A 38 -8.59 -10.16 -9.45
N ASP A 39 -8.64 -11.15 -10.36
CA ASP A 39 -9.89 -11.81 -10.77
C ASP A 39 -10.71 -12.32 -9.59
N TRP A 40 -10.03 -12.98 -8.64
CA TRP A 40 -10.66 -13.46 -7.42
C TRP A 40 -11.24 -12.31 -6.58
N PHE A 41 -10.47 -11.25 -6.37
CA PHE A 41 -10.91 -10.12 -5.56
C PHE A 41 -12.14 -9.46 -6.17
N PHE A 42 -12.14 -9.20 -7.48
CA PHE A 42 -13.28 -8.57 -8.15
C PHE A 42 -14.50 -9.50 -8.24
N HIS A 43 -14.28 -10.82 -8.42
CA HIS A 43 -15.34 -11.80 -8.25
C HIS A 43 -15.96 -11.75 -6.84
N ARG A 44 -15.13 -11.75 -5.79
CA ARG A 44 -15.58 -11.67 -4.39
C ARG A 44 -16.28 -10.34 -4.08
N LEU A 45 -15.78 -9.24 -4.65
CA LEU A 45 -16.38 -7.92 -4.54
C LEU A 45 -17.81 -7.93 -5.08
N LYS A 46 -18.02 -8.51 -6.27
CA LYS A 46 -19.35 -8.70 -6.87
C LYS A 46 -20.24 -9.64 -6.07
N LYS A 47 -19.69 -10.69 -5.45
CA LYS A 47 -20.43 -11.57 -4.51
C LYS A 47 -20.77 -10.90 -3.18
N GLY A 48 -20.12 -9.78 -2.84
CA GLY A 48 -20.40 -8.97 -1.66
C GLY A 48 -19.68 -9.38 -0.38
N TYR A 49 -18.80 -10.38 -0.42
CA TYR A 49 -17.96 -10.76 0.72
C TYR A 49 -16.75 -11.61 0.31
N SER A 50 -15.78 -11.82 1.20
CA SER A 50 -14.78 -12.90 1.11
C SER A 50 -14.56 -13.56 2.48
N ALA A 51 -14.03 -14.78 2.48
CA ALA A 51 -13.49 -15.39 3.68
C ALA A 51 -12.07 -14.89 3.94
N TRP A 52 -11.76 -14.66 5.20
CA TRP A 52 -10.46 -14.20 5.67
C TRP A 52 -10.03 -15.02 6.88
N THR A 53 -8.79 -15.51 6.86
CA THR A 53 -8.21 -16.26 7.98
C THR A 53 -7.36 -15.31 8.81
N ASN A 54 -7.66 -15.20 10.11
CA ASN A 54 -6.85 -14.39 11.00
C ASN A 54 -5.45 -15.01 11.13
N PRO A 55 -4.38 -14.27 10.79
CA PRO A 55 -3.03 -14.82 10.73
C PRO A 55 -2.44 -15.13 12.11
N PHE A 56 -3.01 -14.60 13.20
CA PHE A 56 -2.49 -14.77 14.56
C PHE A 56 -3.07 -15.98 15.29
N ASN A 57 -4.33 -16.35 15.00
CA ASN A 57 -5.01 -17.45 15.68
C ASN A 57 -5.59 -18.50 14.71
N GLY A 58 -5.49 -18.31 13.40
CA GLY A 58 -5.99 -19.23 12.39
C GLY A 58 -7.51 -19.30 12.26
N VAL A 59 -8.26 -18.47 13.01
CA VAL A 59 -9.72 -18.48 12.98
C VAL A 59 -10.21 -17.86 11.67
N ARG A 60 -11.08 -18.59 10.98
CA ARG A 60 -11.78 -18.11 9.79
C ARG A 60 -12.87 -17.12 10.17
N GLY A 61 -12.90 -15.99 9.49
CA GLY A 61 -13.98 -15.00 9.54
C GLY A 61 -14.36 -14.56 8.13
N TYR A 62 -15.32 -13.64 8.05
CA TYR A 62 -15.87 -13.17 6.79
C TYR A 62 -15.88 -11.64 6.76
N VAL A 63 -15.59 -11.08 5.60
CA VAL A 63 -15.57 -9.63 5.36
C VAL A 63 -16.57 -9.32 4.26
N SER A 64 -17.61 -8.56 4.59
CA SER A 64 -18.58 -8.07 3.62
C SER A 64 -18.14 -6.73 3.06
N TYR A 65 -18.35 -6.53 1.76
CA TYR A 65 -17.98 -5.30 1.06
C TYR A 65 -19.12 -4.27 0.97
N GLU A 66 -20.27 -4.53 1.59
CA GLU A 66 -21.45 -3.64 1.55
C GLU A 66 -21.15 -2.20 1.99
N ASN A 67 -20.32 -2.04 3.03
CA ASN A 67 -19.96 -0.73 3.54
C ASN A 67 -18.71 -0.15 2.88
N THR A 68 -17.99 -0.92 2.05
CA THR A 68 -16.70 -0.52 1.52
C THR A 68 -16.84 0.70 0.61
N ARG A 69 -16.14 1.77 0.98
CA ARG A 69 -16.08 3.04 0.24
C ARG A 69 -14.71 3.29 -0.39
N PHE A 70 -13.67 2.71 0.21
CA PHE A 70 -12.30 2.92 -0.26
C PHE A 70 -11.45 1.65 -0.16
N ILE A 71 -10.66 1.40 -1.21
CA ILE A 71 -9.72 0.27 -1.26
C ILE A 71 -8.29 0.77 -1.47
N ILE A 72 -7.36 0.25 -0.68
CA ILE A 72 -5.94 0.49 -0.88
C ILE A 72 -5.30 -0.79 -1.42
N PHE A 73 -4.54 -0.65 -2.49
CA PHE A 73 -3.75 -1.73 -3.07
C PHE A 73 -2.27 -1.51 -2.79
N TRP A 74 -1.52 -2.57 -2.57
CA TRP A 74 -0.06 -2.67 -2.56
C TRP A 74 0.33 -3.72 -3.57
N SER A 75 1.33 -3.40 -4.40
CA SER A 75 1.79 -4.38 -5.37
C SER A 75 3.21 -4.11 -5.85
N LYS A 76 3.90 -5.17 -6.26
CA LYS A 76 5.10 -5.13 -7.09
C LYS A 76 4.80 -5.34 -8.57
N ASN A 77 3.61 -5.83 -8.90
CA ASN A 77 3.14 -6.01 -10.27
C ASN A 77 1.62 -5.79 -10.40
N PRO A 78 1.13 -4.56 -10.27
CA PRO A 78 -0.30 -4.24 -10.33
C PRO A 78 -0.89 -4.30 -11.74
N ARG A 79 -0.16 -4.82 -12.74
CA ARG A 79 -0.60 -4.84 -14.14
C ARG A 79 -1.99 -5.49 -14.34
N PRO A 80 -2.32 -6.63 -13.72
CA PRO A 80 -3.66 -7.23 -13.88
C PRO A 80 -4.80 -6.32 -13.40
N LEU A 81 -4.51 -5.40 -12.46
CA LEU A 81 -5.53 -4.50 -11.92
C LEU A 81 -6.13 -3.58 -12.99
N LEU A 82 -5.37 -3.23 -14.05
CA LEU A 82 -5.81 -2.35 -15.14
C LEU A 82 -7.15 -2.79 -15.76
N GLU A 83 -7.38 -4.11 -15.83
CA GLU A 83 -8.58 -4.70 -16.42
C GLU A 83 -9.83 -4.47 -15.56
N HIS A 84 -9.66 -4.28 -14.25
CA HIS A 84 -10.75 -4.24 -13.28
C HIS A 84 -11.04 -2.86 -12.67
N LEU A 85 -10.14 -1.89 -12.85
CA LEU A 85 -10.32 -0.55 -12.24
C LEU A 85 -11.64 0.14 -12.63
N HIS A 86 -12.24 -0.22 -13.77
CA HIS A 86 -13.55 0.29 -14.18
C HIS A 86 -14.68 -0.20 -13.25
N GLU A 87 -14.61 -1.44 -12.73
CA GLU A 87 -15.61 -2.01 -11.83
C GLU A 87 -15.70 -1.23 -10.51
N LEU A 88 -14.56 -0.71 -10.01
CA LEU A 88 -14.56 0.15 -8.82
C LEU A 88 -15.29 1.46 -9.05
N LYS A 89 -15.14 2.06 -10.25
CA LYS A 89 -15.85 3.29 -10.62
C LYS A 89 -17.36 3.05 -10.70
N GLU A 90 -17.79 1.93 -11.28
CA GLU A 90 -19.21 1.55 -11.34
C GLU A 90 -19.83 1.35 -9.95
N LEU A 91 -19.05 0.84 -9.00
CA LEU A 91 -19.47 0.65 -7.61
C LEU A 91 -19.31 1.91 -6.74
N ASN A 92 -18.80 3.03 -7.30
CA ASN A 92 -18.43 4.24 -6.56
C ASN A 92 -17.48 3.96 -5.39
N ILE A 93 -16.50 3.08 -5.58
CA ILE A 93 -15.47 2.76 -4.59
C ILE A 93 -14.17 3.47 -5.00
N GLY A 94 -13.68 4.36 -4.14
CA GLY A 94 -12.40 5.03 -4.33
C GLY A 94 -11.22 4.09 -4.15
N CYS A 95 -10.08 4.37 -4.78
CA CYS A 95 -8.86 3.60 -4.53
C CYS A 95 -7.58 4.41 -4.78
N TYR A 96 -6.47 3.92 -4.22
CA TYR A 96 -5.13 4.27 -4.68
C TYR A 96 -4.20 3.06 -4.54
N ILE A 97 -3.05 3.13 -5.20
CA ILE A 97 -2.09 2.04 -5.34
C ILE A 97 -0.75 2.46 -4.76
N GLN A 98 -0.29 1.68 -3.79
CA GLN A 98 1.05 1.66 -3.24
C GLN A 98 1.92 0.75 -4.11
N TYR A 99 2.56 1.31 -5.14
CA TYR A 99 3.35 0.53 -6.10
C TYR A 99 4.81 0.47 -5.65
N THR A 100 5.22 -0.70 -5.13
CA THR A 100 6.63 -1.00 -4.91
C THR A 100 7.37 -1.24 -6.22
N LEU A 101 8.18 -0.28 -6.60
CA LEU A 101 9.00 -0.27 -7.82
C LEU A 101 10.46 -0.07 -7.42
N ASN A 102 11.13 -1.19 -7.16
CA ASN A 102 12.56 -1.27 -6.87
C ASN A 102 13.33 -1.72 -8.11
N ASP A 103 14.61 -1.35 -8.19
CA ASP A 103 15.54 -1.94 -9.14
C ASP A 103 16.52 -2.88 -8.42
N TYR A 104 16.19 -4.18 -8.42
CA TYR A 104 17.03 -5.25 -7.89
C TYR A 104 17.23 -6.40 -8.90
N GLU A 105 17.15 -6.10 -10.20
CA GLU A 105 17.14 -7.13 -11.25
C GLU A 105 18.48 -7.83 -11.36
N ASN A 106 19.56 -7.06 -11.41
CA ASN A 106 20.92 -7.56 -11.48
C ASN A 106 21.28 -8.38 -10.23
N GLU A 107 20.78 -7.96 -9.07
CA GLU A 107 21.05 -8.58 -7.78
C GLU A 107 20.08 -9.73 -7.46
N ARG A 108 19.05 -9.92 -8.31
CA ARG A 108 18.07 -11.00 -8.24
C ARG A 108 17.34 -11.09 -6.88
N LEU A 109 17.07 -9.95 -6.25
CA LEU A 109 16.36 -9.94 -4.96
C LEU A 109 14.84 -10.13 -5.10
N GLU A 110 14.29 -9.85 -6.29
CA GLU A 110 12.87 -9.97 -6.62
C GLU A 110 12.69 -10.93 -7.80
N LEU A 111 12.69 -12.25 -7.56
CA LEU A 111 12.81 -13.24 -8.64
C LEU A 111 11.56 -13.39 -9.53
N GLY A 112 10.39 -13.00 -9.05
CA GLY A 112 9.11 -13.21 -9.71
C GLY A 112 8.40 -11.90 -10.08
N VAL A 113 9.13 -10.80 -10.25
CA VAL A 113 8.59 -9.53 -10.76
C VAL A 113 9.02 -9.34 -12.23
N PRO A 114 8.22 -8.68 -13.08
CA PRO A 114 8.61 -8.36 -14.46
C PRO A 114 9.80 -7.39 -14.53
N PRO A 115 10.45 -7.28 -15.71
CA PRO A 115 11.50 -6.29 -15.97
C PRO A 115 11.10 -4.85 -15.57
N LEU A 116 12.08 -4.05 -15.17
CA LEU A 116 11.88 -2.75 -14.54
C LEU A 116 11.17 -1.79 -15.47
N ASP A 117 11.56 -1.78 -16.74
CA ASP A 117 10.95 -0.91 -17.74
C ASP A 117 9.47 -1.29 -17.98
N GLU A 118 9.11 -2.58 -17.97
CA GLU A 118 7.71 -3.02 -18.06
C GLU A 118 6.89 -2.56 -16.84
N ARG A 119 7.50 -2.60 -15.65
CA ARG A 119 6.89 -2.12 -14.41
C ARG A 119 6.74 -0.59 -14.40
N ILE A 120 7.71 0.15 -14.93
CA ILE A 120 7.63 1.62 -15.13
C ILE A 120 6.47 1.95 -16.09
N GLU A 121 6.34 1.25 -17.21
CA GLU A 121 5.24 1.48 -18.14
C GLU A 121 3.88 1.13 -17.52
N THR A 122 3.82 0.07 -16.71
CA THR A 122 2.62 -0.26 -15.92
C THR A 122 2.27 0.87 -14.95
N PHE A 123 3.25 1.49 -14.28
CA PHE A 123 3.02 2.65 -13.41
C PHE A 123 2.33 3.78 -14.18
N LYS A 124 2.86 4.14 -15.35
CA LYS A 124 2.31 5.23 -16.19
C LYS A 124 0.91 4.91 -16.68
N LEU A 125 0.63 3.66 -17.05
CA LEU A 125 -0.71 3.22 -17.46
C LEU A 125 -1.73 3.37 -16.33
N LEU A 126 -1.36 3.00 -15.10
CA LEU A 126 -2.23 3.16 -13.92
C LEU A 126 -2.51 4.63 -13.63
N VAL A 127 -1.49 5.49 -13.69
CA VAL A 127 -1.65 6.95 -13.54
C VAL A 127 -2.55 7.52 -14.63
N LYS A 128 -2.44 7.04 -15.88
CA LYS A 128 -3.33 7.46 -16.96
C LYS A 128 -4.81 7.14 -16.68
N GLN A 129 -5.10 6.03 -16.01
CA GLN A 129 -6.47 5.56 -15.76
C GLN A 129 -7.08 6.11 -14.45
N LEU A 130 -6.26 6.33 -13.43
CA LEU A 130 -6.68 6.79 -12.10
C LEU A 130 -6.44 8.29 -11.88
N GLY A 131 -5.44 8.87 -12.54
CA GLY A 131 -4.99 10.24 -12.33
C GLY A 131 -3.73 10.33 -11.46
N ILE A 132 -3.07 11.49 -11.53
CA ILE A 132 -1.88 11.79 -10.72
C ILE A 132 -2.24 11.74 -9.23
N GLY A 133 -1.31 11.22 -8.41
CA GLY A 133 -1.48 11.05 -6.97
C GLY A 133 -2.14 9.73 -6.55
N HIS A 134 -2.84 9.03 -7.46
CA HIS A 134 -3.46 7.73 -7.15
C HIS A 134 -2.49 6.55 -7.18
N VAL A 135 -1.28 6.75 -7.74
CA VAL A 135 -0.22 5.75 -7.73
C VAL A 135 1.00 6.34 -7.01
N ILE A 136 1.30 5.77 -5.85
CA ILE A 136 2.39 6.20 -4.98
C ILE A 136 3.59 5.30 -5.24
N TRP A 137 4.72 5.90 -5.59
CA TRP A 137 5.94 5.16 -5.78
C TRP A 137 6.54 4.77 -4.44
N ARG A 138 6.82 3.48 -4.27
CA ARG A 138 7.56 2.95 -3.14
C ARG A 138 8.87 2.33 -3.60
N PHE A 139 10.00 2.85 -3.14
CA PHE A 139 11.27 2.15 -3.20
C PHE A 139 11.51 1.49 -1.84
N ASP A 140 10.85 0.36 -1.62
CA ASP A 140 10.67 -0.25 -0.30
C ASP A 140 10.88 -1.78 -0.35
N PRO A 141 11.79 -2.35 0.46
CA PRO A 141 12.78 -1.66 1.30
C PRO A 141 14.07 -1.30 0.52
N LEU A 142 14.86 -0.37 1.06
CA LEU A 142 16.25 -0.12 0.66
C LEU A 142 17.18 -1.18 1.25
N ILE A 143 17.92 -1.89 0.42
CA ILE A 143 18.79 -3.00 0.82
C ILE A 143 20.23 -2.69 0.44
N LEU A 144 21.14 -2.77 1.42
CA LEU A 144 22.58 -2.76 1.17
C LEU A 144 23.13 -4.18 1.14
N THR A 145 24.09 -4.40 0.26
CA THR A 145 24.86 -5.64 0.15
C THR A 145 26.31 -5.32 -0.22
N ASP A 146 27.16 -6.35 -0.29
CA ASP A 146 28.49 -6.25 -0.89
C ASP A 146 28.48 -5.74 -2.36
N LYS A 147 27.33 -5.86 -3.05
CA LYS A 147 27.12 -5.38 -4.43
C LYS A 147 26.30 -4.09 -4.52
N ILE A 148 25.49 -3.78 -3.51
CA ILE A 148 24.60 -2.62 -3.47
C ILE A 148 25.05 -1.67 -2.36
N ASN A 149 25.64 -0.54 -2.75
CA ASN A 149 25.98 0.55 -1.83
C ASN A 149 25.03 1.76 -2.00
N ILE A 150 25.15 2.76 -1.12
CA ILE A 150 24.36 4.00 -1.12
C ILE A 150 24.38 4.68 -2.50
N ASN A 151 25.56 4.84 -3.09
CA ASN A 151 25.71 5.50 -4.39
C ASN A 151 24.98 4.75 -5.51
N LEU A 152 25.03 3.41 -5.51
CA LEU A 152 24.32 2.60 -6.49
C LEU A 152 22.80 2.69 -6.28
N LEU A 153 22.31 2.63 -5.03
CA LEU A 153 20.88 2.81 -4.73
C LEU A 153 20.37 4.16 -5.21
N LEU A 154 21.12 5.24 -4.97
CA LEU A 154 20.75 6.57 -5.43
C LEU A 154 20.70 6.66 -6.96
N LYS A 155 21.64 6.03 -7.68
CA LYS A 155 21.59 5.95 -9.16
C LYS A 155 20.38 5.18 -9.67
N LYS A 156 20.02 4.08 -8.99
CA LYS A 156 18.85 3.26 -9.32
C LYS A 156 17.55 4.05 -9.09
N ILE A 157 17.45 4.75 -7.97
CA ILE A 157 16.36 5.67 -7.67
C ILE A 157 16.32 6.81 -8.67
N GLU A 158 17.47 7.38 -9.05
CA GLU A 158 17.56 8.43 -10.07
C GLU A 158 17.02 7.98 -11.42
N TYR A 159 17.37 6.78 -11.85
CA TYR A 159 16.83 6.22 -13.09
C TYR A 159 15.30 6.16 -13.06
N ILE A 160 14.71 5.59 -12.00
CA ILE A 160 13.26 5.45 -11.87
C ILE A 160 12.60 6.82 -11.71
N GLY A 161 13.14 7.68 -10.83
CA GLY A 161 12.62 9.01 -10.55
C GLY A 161 12.54 9.88 -11.79
N ASN A 162 13.56 9.82 -12.66
CA ASN A 162 13.56 10.49 -13.96
C ASN A 162 12.47 9.96 -14.91
N LYS A 163 12.18 8.66 -14.89
CA LYS A 163 11.13 8.05 -15.72
C LYS A 163 9.73 8.28 -15.20
N LEU A 164 9.59 8.51 -13.90
CA LEU A 164 8.32 8.80 -13.22
C LEU A 164 8.03 10.29 -13.04
N PHE A 165 8.92 11.17 -13.50
CA PHE A 165 8.72 12.62 -13.39
C PHE A 165 7.41 13.04 -14.07
N GLY A 166 6.52 13.68 -13.30
CA GLY A 166 5.18 14.06 -13.73
C GLY A 166 4.10 12.97 -13.60
N TYR A 167 4.44 11.76 -13.15
CA TYR A 167 3.49 10.66 -12.96
C TYR A 167 3.16 10.38 -11.48
N THR A 168 3.98 10.83 -10.55
CA THR A 168 3.72 10.71 -9.12
C THR A 168 4.16 11.97 -8.39
N GLU A 169 3.65 12.14 -7.18
CA GLU A 169 3.97 13.28 -6.30
C GLU A 169 4.74 12.82 -5.07
N LYS A 170 4.87 11.51 -4.84
CA LYS A 170 5.35 10.95 -3.56
C LYS A 170 6.25 9.74 -3.78
N LEU A 171 7.40 9.76 -3.13
CA LEU A 171 8.32 8.62 -3.00
C LEU A 171 8.35 8.17 -1.55
N VAL A 172 7.92 6.93 -1.31
CA VAL A 172 7.99 6.27 0.00
C VAL A 172 9.14 5.27 0.01
N PHE A 173 9.90 5.22 1.10
CA PHE A 173 10.95 4.21 1.29
C PHE A 173 11.03 3.74 2.74
N SER A 174 11.81 2.69 2.98
CA SER A 174 12.20 2.23 4.32
C SER A 174 13.59 1.64 4.26
N PHE A 175 14.24 1.50 5.41
CA PHE A 175 15.54 0.84 5.51
C PHE A 175 15.32 -0.61 5.92
N ALA A 176 15.92 -1.56 5.20
CA ALA A 176 15.78 -2.97 5.54
C ALA A 176 16.46 -3.27 6.90
N ASP A 177 15.66 -3.58 7.92
CA ASP A 177 16.12 -4.05 9.24
C ASP A 177 16.26 -5.58 9.22
N ILE A 178 17.32 -6.10 8.60
CA ILE A 178 17.41 -7.54 8.29
C ILE A 178 17.65 -8.37 9.56
N ALA A 179 18.45 -7.84 10.49
CA ALA A 179 18.84 -8.49 11.72
C ALA A 179 17.66 -8.77 12.65
N SER A 180 16.64 -7.91 12.68
CA SER A 180 15.45 -8.13 13.52
C SER A 180 14.54 -9.23 12.96
N TYR A 181 14.58 -9.49 11.64
CA TYR A 181 13.78 -10.52 10.99
C TYR A 181 14.60 -11.79 10.71
N LYS A 182 14.72 -12.66 11.72
CA LYS A 182 15.46 -13.96 11.65
C LYS A 182 15.28 -14.73 10.35
N LYS A 183 14.06 -14.78 9.83
CA LYS A 183 13.72 -15.51 8.60
C LYS A 183 14.24 -14.84 7.33
N VAL A 184 14.20 -13.51 7.29
CA VAL A 184 14.75 -12.72 6.18
C VAL A 184 16.25 -12.92 6.12
N LYS A 185 16.93 -12.78 7.28
CA LYS A 185 18.35 -13.07 7.44
C LYS A 185 18.73 -14.46 6.91
N LEU A 186 18.05 -15.51 7.39
CA LEU A 186 18.32 -16.89 6.96
C LEU A 186 18.11 -17.11 5.46
N ASN A 187 17.11 -16.47 4.86
CA ASN A 187 16.88 -16.56 3.42
C ASN A 187 18.01 -15.91 2.64
N LEU A 188 18.44 -14.70 3.02
CA LEU A 188 19.54 -14.00 2.35
C LEU A 188 20.84 -14.79 2.43
N GLU A 189 21.20 -15.27 3.63
CA GLU A 189 22.40 -16.09 3.86
C GLU A 189 22.36 -17.39 3.03
N LYS A 190 21.23 -18.10 3.04
CA LYS A 190 21.05 -19.34 2.27
C LYS A 190 21.21 -19.14 0.76
N ASN A 191 20.84 -17.97 0.24
CA ASN A 191 20.95 -17.65 -1.17
C ASN A 191 22.26 -16.91 -1.51
N GLY A 192 23.22 -16.84 -0.58
CA GLY A 192 24.54 -16.24 -0.81
C GLY A 192 24.50 -14.72 -0.98
N ILE A 193 23.53 -14.05 -0.35
CA ILE A 193 23.40 -12.58 -0.39
C ILE A 193 24.04 -12.00 0.86
N ASN A 194 25.18 -11.34 0.67
CA ASN A 194 25.94 -10.69 1.75
C ASN A 194 25.32 -9.31 2.06
N TYR A 195 24.29 -9.29 2.90
CA TYR A 195 23.63 -8.04 3.29
C TYR A 195 24.48 -7.22 4.25
N ILE A 196 24.24 -5.90 4.25
CA ILE A 196 24.84 -4.94 5.16
C ILE A 196 23.70 -4.25 5.91
N GLU A 197 23.80 -4.17 7.23
CA GLU A 197 22.82 -3.46 8.05
C GLU A 197 22.95 -1.95 7.92
N TRP A 198 21.80 -1.29 7.87
CA TRP A 198 21.73 0.16 8.03
C TRP A 198 22.01 0.55 9.48
N ASN A 199 22.69 1.67 9.66
CA ASN A 199 22.88 2.32 10.94
C ASN A 199 22.54 3.82 10.83
N ASP A 200 22.41 4.52 11.94
CA ASP A 200 22.00 5.92 11.96
C ASP A 200 22.85 6.82 11.05
N ALA A 201 24.17 6.59 10.96
CA ALA A 201 25.06 7.37 10.12
C ALA A 201 24.77 7.15 8.62
N SER A 202 24.69 5.90 8.18
CA SER A 202 24.38 5.54 6.79
C SER A 202 22.95 5.92 6.37
N MET A 203 21.98 5.80 7.29
CA MET A 203 20.60 6.27 7.05
C MET A 203 20.56 7.79 6.87
N ASN A 204 21.25 8.55 7.72
CA ASN A 204 21.35 10.01 7.58
C ASN A 204 22.07 10.41 6.28
N GLU A 205 23.16 9.74 5.94
CA GLU A 205 23.90 9.96 4.70
C GLU A 205 22.99 9.76 3.49
N PHE A 206 22.29 8.62 3.43
CA PHE A 206 21.37 8.32 2.34
C PHE A 206 20.22 9.32 2.28
N ALA A 207 19.59 9.64 3.42
CA ALA A 207 18.48 10.58 3.50
C ALA A 207 18.88 11.98 3.00
N LYS A 208 20.04 12.48 3.41
CA LYS A 208 20.59 13.76 2.93
C LYS A 208 20.80 13.74 1.43
N GLN A 209 21.47 12.72 0.90
CA GLN A 209 21.76 12.63 -0.54
C GLN A 209 20.48 12.46 -1.38
N LEU A 210 19.51 11.68 -0.90
CA LEU A 210 18.22 11.51 -1.56
C LEU A 210 17.43 12.83 -1.58
N SER A 211 17.44 13.60 -0.48
CA SER A 211 16.78 14.91 -0.42
C SER A 211 17.38 15.89 -1.43
N GLU A 212 18.72 15.94 -1.52
CA GLU A 212 19.41 16.75 -2.54
C GLU A 212 19.06 16.33 -3.96
N LEU A 213 19.03 15.01 -4.24
CA LEU A 213 18.63 14.46 -5.53
C LEU A 213 17.18 14.80 -5.88
N ASN A 214 16.28 14.76 -4.90
CA ASN A 214 14.86 15.03 -5.05
C ASN A 214 14.54 16.48 -5.45
N LYS A 215 15.46 17.43 -5.28
CA LYS A 215 15.30 18.80 -5.82
C LYS A 215 15.02 18.82 -7.33
N LYS A 216 15.40 17.77 -8.06
CA LYS A 216 15.11 17.60 -9.49
C LYS A 216 13.64 17.29 -9.79
N TRP A 217 12.96 16.54 -8.91
CA TRP A 217 11.60 16.06 -9.17
C TRP A 217 10.54 16.71 -8.28
N ASN A 218 10.94 17.20 -7.11
CA ASN A 218 10.07 17.78 -6.09
C ASN A 218 8.98 16.80 -5.60
N TYR A 219 9.34 15.53 -5.35
CA TYR A 219 8.43 14.60 -4.71
C TYR A 219 8.36 14.84 -3.20
N GLN A 220 7.21 14.57 -2.59
CA GLN A 220 7.11 14.37 -1.15
C GLN A 220 7.87 13.09 -0.79
N LEU A 221 8.96 13.22 -0.05
CA LEU A 221 9.72 12.09 0.46
C LEU A 221 9.15 11.65 1.81
N ALA A 222 8.92 10.35 2.00
CA ALA A 222 8.43 9.85 3.28
C ALA A 222 8.94 8.45 3.63
N THR A 223 9.18 8.20 4.92
CA THR A 223 9.59 6.89 5.43
C THR A 223 8.44 6.09 6.02
N CYS A 224 8.37 4.79 5.72
CA CYS A 224 7.32 3.93 6.24
C CYS A 224 7.73 3.27 7.56
N GLY A 225 7.17 3.76 8.68
CA GLY A 225 7.30 3.13 10.01
C GLY A 225 8.74 3.00 10.51
N GLU A 226 9.56 3.99 10.17
CA GLU A 226 10.94 4.13 10.63
C GLU A 226 10.99 4.91 11.94
N ARG A 227 11.94 4.54 12.81
CA ARG A 227 12.19 5.26 14.07
C ARG A 227 13.04 6.51 13.88
N ILE A 228 13.92 6.51 12.87
CA ILE A 228 14.89 7.58 12.67
C ILE A 228 14.19 8.90 12.37
N ASP A 229 14.61 9.96 13.06
CA ASP A 229 14.19 11.32 12.72
C ASP A 229 15.11 11.89 11.64
N ILE A 230 14.54 12.00 10.44
CA ILE A 230 15.18 12.59 9.26
C ILE A 230 14.36 13.76 8.71
N GLN A 231 13.51 14.36 9.56
CA GLN A 231 12.67 15.50 9.19
C GLN A 231 13.51 16.71 8.79
N GLN A 232 14.73 16.84 9.33
CA GLN A 232 15.71 17.86 8.94
C GLN A 232 16.07 17.86 7.44
N TYR A 233 15.83 16.75 6.72
CA TYR A 233 16.03 16.65 5.27
C TYR A 233 14.73 16.83 4.47
N GLY A 234 13.64 17.27 5.10
CA GLY A 234 12.32 17.38 4.47
C GLY A 234 11.66 16.03 4.18
N ILE A 235 11.99 15.01 4.97
CA ILE A 235 11.46 13.65 4.82
C ILE A 235 10.49 13.36 5.96
N GLU A 236 9.23 13.11 5.61
CA GLU A 236 8.14 12.92 6.56
C GLU A 236 7.95 11.45 6.95
N HIS A 237 7.14 11.18 7.98
CA HIS A 237 6.65 9.83 8.24
C HIS A 237 5.41 9.52 7.39
N ASN A 238 5.47 8.41 6.65
CA ASN A 238 4.42 8.03 5.72
C ASN A 238 3.23 7.35 6.41
N HIS A 239 2.03 7.62 5.90
CA HIS A 239 0.85 6.79 6.12
C HIS A 239 0.60 5.98 4.83
N CYS A 240 0.74 4.65 4.88
CA CYS A 240 0.39 3.80 3.74
C CYS A 240 -1.13 3.69 3.55
N VAL A 241 -1.88 3.70 4.66
CA VAL A 241 -3.33 3.91 4.71
C VAL A 241 -3.53 5.36 5.14
N ASP A 242 -3.74 6.24 4.17
CA ASP A 242 -3.63 7.70 4.30
C ASP A 242 -5.01 8.35 4.19
N ASP A 243 -5.47 8.94 5.29
CA ASP A 243 -6.75 9.64 5.34
C ASP A 243 -6.72 10.92 4.48
N ASN A 244 -5.58 11.60 4.35
CA ASN A 244 -5.47 12.79 3.51
C ASN A 244 -5.65 12.46 2.03
N LEU A 245 -5.12 11.33 1.56
CA LEU A 245 -5.35 10.87 0.17
C LEU A 245 -6.82 10.49 -0.06
N MET A 246 -7.45 9.82 0.91
CA MET A 246 -8.87 9.48 0.81
C MET A 246 -9.76 10.73 0.78
N ILE A 247 -9.46 11.73 1.61
CA ILE A 247 -10.14 13.03 1.58
C ILE A 247 -9.96 13.67 0.20
N ARG A 248 -8.71 13.75 -0.30
CA ARG A 248 -8.44 14.36 -1.61
C ARG A 248 -9.24 13.69 -2.73
N PHE A 249 -9.26 12.35 -2.78
CA PHE A 249 -9.84 11.61 -3.89
C PHE A 249 -11.33 11.27 -3.73
N ALA A 250 -11.88 11.31 -2.52
CA ALA A 250 -13.24 10.87 -2.25
C ALA A 250 -14.02 11.80 -1.29
N HIS A 251 -13.67 13.08 -1.19
CA HIS A 251 -14.37 14.06 -0.34
C HIS A 251 -15.89 14.18 -0.59
N GLU A 252 -16.37 13.76 -1.77
CA GLU A 252 -17.80 13.76 -2.09
C GLU A 252 -18.57 12.61 -1.43
N ASP A 253 -17.88 11.54 -0.99
CA ASP A 253 -18.49 10.43 -0.26
C ASP A 253 -18.70 10.81 1.21
N LYS A 254 -19.94 11.22 1.52
CA LYS A 254 -20.33 11.61 2.88
C LYS A 254 -20.16 10.49 3.90
N VAL A 255 -20.41 9.23 3.52
CA VAL A 255 -20.29 8.08 4.43
C VAL A 255 -18.82 7.88 4.81
N LEU A 256 -17.92 8.01 3.82
CA LEU A 256 -16.49 7.97 4.07
C LEU A 256 -16.02 9.16 4.92
N MET A 257 -16.44 10.38 4.62
CA MET A 257 -16.05 11.57 5.40
C MET A 257 -16.54 11.49 6.87
N ASP A 258 -17.76 10.98 7.09
CA ASP A 258 -18.28 10.73 8.44
C ASP A 258 -17.51 9.63 9.18
N PHE A 259 -17.03 8.61 8.45
CA PHE A 259 -16.15 7.58 9.00
C PHE A 259 -14.78 8.17 9.40
N LEU A 260 -14.19 8.98 8.51
CA LEU A 260 -12.92 9.68 8.73
C LEU A 260 -13.03 10.84 9.74
N LYS A 261 -14.24 11.22 10.16
CA LYS A 261 -14.51 12.36 11.04
C LYS A 261 -14.00 13.68 10.47
N VAL A 262 -14.27 13.89 9.20
CA VAL A 262 -13.85 15.07 8.43
C VAL A 262 -15.08 15.92 8.10
N ASP A 263 -14.94 17.22 8.23
CA ASP A 263 -15.95 18.19 7.77
C ASP A 263 -15.44 18.84 6.49
N ILE A 264 -16.25 18.78 5.42
CA ILE A 264 -15.95 19.40 4.13
C ILE A 264 -16.62 20.77 4.07
N ILE A 265 -15.82 21.82 3.91
CA ILE A 265 -16.30 23.20 3.89
C ILE A 265 -16.10 23.78 2.49
N LYS A 266 -17.19 24.31 1.93
CA LYS A 266 -17.17 25.06 0.66
C LYS A 266 -17.09 26.54 0.99
N MET A 267 -16.07 27.20 0.49
CA MET A 267 -15.92 28.65 0.58
C MET A 267 -17.05 29.30 -0.22
N GLN A 268 -17.86 30.12 0.45
CA GLN A 268 -18.76 31.03 -0.25
C GLN A 268 -17.99 32.31 -0.54
N PRO A 269 -18.05 32.87 -1.76
CA PRO A 269 -17.44 34.16 -2.05
C PRO A 269 -18.14 35.23 -1.20
N VAL A 270 -17.45 35.72 -0.18
CA VAL A 270 -17.92 36.87 0.60
C VAL A 270 -17.47 38.11 -0.16
N LEU A 271 -18.40 39.04 -0.38
CA LEU A 271 -18.21 40.20 -1.28
C LEU A 271 -17.06 41.13 -0.87
N PHE A 272 -16.55 41.01 0.38
CA PHE A 272 -15.52 41.90 0.92
C PHE A 272 -14.44 41.23 1.79
N ASP A 273 -14.50 39.92 2.08
CA ASP A 273 -13.52 39.23 2.92
C ASP A 273 -13.20 37.83 2.39
N MET A 274 -11.92 37.46 2.36
CA MET A 274 -11.49 36.08 2.13
C MET A 274 -11.72 35.28 3.42
N PRO A 275 -12.42 34.13 3.39
CA PRO A 275 -12.57 33.29 4.57
C PRO A 275 -11.19 32.89 5.11
N GLU A 276 -10.95 33.10 6.41
CA GLU A 276 -9.74 32.60 7.06
C GLU A 276 -9.77 31.06 7.05
N ILE A 277 -8.84 30.46 6.30
CA ILE A 277 -8.66 29.01 6.25
C ILE A 277 -7.78 28.62 7.45
N PRO A 278 -8.22 27.69 8.32
CA PRO A 278 -7.39 27.19 9.41
C PRO A 278 -6.06 26.62 8.91
N GLU A 279 -4.98 26.80 9.67
CA GLU A 279 -3.63 26.37 9.28
C GLU A 279 -3.53 24.85 9.09
N ASP A 280 -4.35 24.07 9.79
CA ASP A 280 -4.43 22.61 9.73
C ASP A 280 -5.43 22.08 8.69
N ALA A 281 -6.07 22.96 7.92
CA ALA A 281 -7.03 22.59 6.90
C ALA A 281 -6.36 21.94 5.68
N ILE A 282 -6.95 20.84 5.19
CA ILE A 282 -6.52 20.16 3.98
C ILE A 282 -7.20 20.84 2.79
N LYS A 283 -6.44 21.60 1.99
CA LYS A 283 -6.95 22.16 0.74
C LYS A 283 -7.27 21.04 -0.25
N ILE A 284 -8.51 20.97 -0.71
CA ILE A 284 -8.95 20.01 -1.73
C ILE A 284 -8.88 20.66 -3.12
N ASN A 285 -9.45 21.87 -3.24
CA ASN A 285 -9.39 22.71 -4.43
C ASN A 285 -9.50 24.19 -4.04
N ASP A 286 -9.60 25.10 -5.00
CA ASP A 286 -9.63 26.55 -4.74
C ASP A 286 -10.85 27.04 -3.96
N SER A 287 -11.90 26.22 -3.86
CA SER A 287 -13.17 26.57 -3.20
C SER A 287 -13.56 25.62 -2.07
N THR A 288 -12.76 24.57 -1.82
CA THR A 288 -13.11 23.52 -0.86
C THR A 288 -11.90 23.13 -0.04
N TYR A 289 -12.09 23.07 1.28
CA TYR A 289 -11.11 22.54 2.22
C TYR A 289 -11.77 21.57 3.20
N ALA A 290 -10.95 20.76 3.84
CA ALA A 290 -11.37 19.75 4.81
C ALA A 290 -10.73 20.00 6.17
N ILE A 291 -11.53 19.89 7.24
CA ILE A 291 -11.06 19.95 8.62
C ILE A 291 -11.20 18.56 9.24
N LYS A 292 -10.11 18.03 9.80
CA LYS A 292 -10.13 16.76 10.53
C LYS A 292 -10.47 17.00 11.99
N ARG A 293 -11.54 16.37 12.49
CA ARG A 293 -11.94 16.50 13.91
C ARG A 293 -11.06 15.70 14.87
N LYS A 294 -10.27 14.75 14.37
CA LYS A 294 -9.36 13.93 15.17
C LYS A 294 -8.24 13.32 14.31
N ASN A 295 -7.21 12.81 14.98
CA ASN A 295 -6.23 11.92 14.37
C ASN A 295 -6.82 10.49 14.22
N ASN A 296 -6.72 9.92 13.02
CA ASN A 296 -7.24 8.60 12.66
C ASN A 296 -6.21 7.46 12.71
N SER A 297 -4.96 7.71 13.12
CA SER A 297 -3.92 6.68 13.22
C SER A 297 -4.35 5.51 14.09
N ASP A 298 -4.14 4.29 13.59
CA ASP A 298 -4.53 3.07 14.29
C ASP A 298 -3.51 2.72 15.38
N LYS A 299 -3.95 2.75 16.63
CA LYS A 299 -3.15 2.40 17.81
C LYS A 299 -2.66 0.94 17.81
N GLY A 300 -3.22 0.08 16.96
CA GLY A 300 -2.78 -1.31 16.77
C GLY A 300 -1.59 -1.47 15.82
N GLN A 301 -1.11 -0.40 15.18
CA GLN A 301 0.04 -0.46 14.28
C GLN A 301 1.36 -0.50 15.06
N ARG A 302 2.46 -0.86 14.37
CA ARG A 302 3.81 -0.78 14.92
C ARG A 302 4.15 0.63 15.38
N ALA A 303 5.09 0.75 16.32
CA ALA A 303 5.64 2.04 16.72
C ALA A 303 6.08 2.85 15.48
N PHE A 304 5.79 4.16 15.47
CA PHE A 304 6.08 5.09 14.37
C PHE A 304 5.31 4.87 13.05
N CYS A 305 4.33 3.96 13.02
CA CYS A 305 3.40 3.85 11.89
C CYS A 305 2.15 4.69 12.13
N GLY A 306 1.94 5.72 11.32
CA GLY A 306 0.75 6.58 11.42
C GLY A 306 -0.44 6.15 10.57
N CYS A 307 -0.36 4.98 9.90
CA CYS A 307 -1.45 4.45 9.09
C CYS A 307 -2.76 4.39 9.87
N MET A 308 -3.85 4.81 9.23
CA MET A 308 -5.17 4.65 9.81
C MET A 308 -5.67 3.21 9.73
N ILE A 309 -6.83 2.99 10.36
CA ILE A 309 -7.49 1.70 10.45
C ILE A 309 -8.03 1.24 9.09
N SER A 310 -7.80 -0.01 8.73
CA SER A 310 -8.39 -0.66 7.54
C SER A 310 -8.46 -2.17 7.75
N LYS A 311 -9.35 -2.84 7.01
CA LYS A 311 -9.48 -4.29 7.07
C LYS A 311 -8.63 -4.95 5.99
N ASP A 312 -7.56 -5.65 6.38
CA ASP A 312 -6.81 -6.51 5.45
C ASP A 312 -7.62 -7.77 5.12
N ILE A 313 -7.56 -8.15 3.84
CA ILE A 313 -8.20 -9.37 3.30
C ILE A 313 -7.18 -10.34 2.69
N GLY A 314 -5.88 -10.00 2.73
CA GLY A 314 -4.82 -10.90 2.29
C GLY A 314 -4.54 -12.05 3.28
N GLU A 315 -3.75 -13.02 2.82
CA GLU A 315 -3.28 -14.16 3.62
C GLU A 315 -1.78 -14.36 3.43
N TYR A 316 -1.04 -14.56 4.52
CA TYR A 316 0.40 -14.84 4.44
C TYR A 316 0.70 -16.13 3.67
N SER A 317 1.94 -16.26 3.19
CA SER A 317 2.37 -17.46 2.45
C SER A 317 1.56 -17.74 1.18
N THR A 318 1.08 -16.69 0.50
CA THR A 318 0.34 -16.83 -0.77
C THR A 318 0.97 -16.07 -1.94
N CYS A 319 1.92 -15.15 -1.72
CA CYS A 319 2.49 -14.33 -2.79
C CYS A 319 3.64 -15.04 -3.54
N PRO A 320 3.52 -15.46 -4.82
CA PRO A 320 4.57 -16.18 -5.53
C PRO A 320 5.65 -15.29 -6.18
N HIS A 321 5.85 -14.03 -5.74
CA HIS A 321 6.98 -13.20 -6.21
C HIS A 321 8.38 -13.71 -5.81
N LEU A 322 8.47 -14.58 -4.79
CA LEU A 322 9.73 -15.20 -4.34
C LEU A 322 10.86 -14.22 -3.94
N CYS A 323 10.53 -13.02 -3.46
CA CYS A 323 11.55 -12.06 -3.04
C CYS A 323 12.44 -12.63 -1.92
N GLU A 324 13.74 -12.39 -2.02
CA GLU A 324 14.74 -12.95 -1.09
C GLU A 324 14.62 -12.35 0.31
N TYR A 325 14.19 -11.11 0.39
CA TYR A 325 13.96 -10.39 1.63
C TYR A 325 12.51 -10.50 2.15
N CYS A 326 11.71 -11.44 1.62
CA CYS A 326 10.30 -11.55 1.97
C CYS A 326 10.11 -12.04 3.42
N TYR A 327 9.48 -11.21 4.25
CA TYR A 327 9.04 -11.61 5.59
C TYR A 327 7.68 -12.33 5.60
N ALA A 328 6.82 -12.05 4.61
CA ALA A 328 5.42 -12.50 4.58
C ALA A 328 5.22 -14.00 4.27
N ASN A 329 6.04 -14.59 3.39
CA ASN A 329 5.88 -16.00 3.01
C ASN A 329 6.71 -16.91 3.88
N THR A 330 6.14 -17.87 4.60
CA THR A 330 6.88 -18.83 5.45
C THR A 330 8.05 -19.48 4.70
N ASN A 331 7.81 -19.93 3.47
CA ASN A 331 8.86 -20.27 2.53
C ASN A 331 8.36 -20.16 1.07
N LYS A 332 9.28 -20.26 0.11
CA LYS A 332 8.98 -20.16 -1.34
C LYS A 332 8.06 -21.28 -1.84
N LEU A 333 8.20 -22.51 -1.31
CA LEU A 333 7.41 -23.67 -1.75
C LEU A 333 5.96 -23.58 -1.27
N SER A 334 5.73 -23.12 -0.04
CA SER A 334 4.37 -22.95 0.50
C SER A 334 3.59 -21.90 -0.28
N ALA A 335 4.23 -20.78 -0.63
CA ALA A 335 3.62 -19.74 -1.46
C ALA A 335 3.22 -20.27 -2.84
N LYS A 336 4.11 -21.01 -3.51
CA LYS A 336 3.80 -21.65 -4.80
C LYS A 336 2.69 -22.68 -4.68
N SER A 337 2.69 -23.50 -3.62
CA SER A 337 1.67 -24.52 -3.40
C SER A 337 0.29 -23.90 -3.14
N ASN A 338 0.21 -22.88 -2.30
CA ASN A 338 -1.03 -22.16 -2.02
C ASN A 338 -1.54 -21.42 -3.28
N TYR A 339 -0.65 -20.82 -4.08
CA TYR A 339 -1.05 -20.22 -5.36
C TYR A 339 -1.54 -21.28 -6.36
N LYS A 340 -0.90 -22.45 -6.44
CA LYS A 340 -1.39 -23.56 -7.26
C LYS A 340 -2.77 -24.05 -6.79
N GLN A 341 -3.00 -24.10 -5.48
CA GLN A 341 -4.30 -24.46 -4.92
C GLN A 341 -5.37 -23.43 -5.30
N HIS A 342 -5.03 -22.13 -5.24
CA HIS A 342 -5.90 -21.07 -5.74
C HIS A 342 -6.26 -21.28 -7.21
N LEU A 343 -5.28 -21.56 -8.08
CA LEU A 343 -5.55 -21.81 -9.50
C LEU A 343 -6.52 -22.98 -9.76
N ASN A 344 -6.54 -23.99 -8.88
CA ASN A 344 -7.51 -25.08 -8.97
C ASN A 344 -8.94 -24.68 -8.57
N ASN A 345 -9.10 -23.61 -7.78
CA ASN A 345 -10.40 -23.12 -7.32
C ASN A 345 -10.38 -21.58 -7.14
N SER A 346 -10.23 -20.88 -8.27
CA SER A 346 -9.85 -19.45 -8.30
C SER A 346 -10.93 -18.51 -7.78
N PHE A 347 -12.17 -18.99 -7.66
CA PHE A 347 -13.31 -18.20 -7.23
C PHE A 347 -13.87 -18.65 -5.87
N SER A 348 -13.12 -19.47 -5.13
CA SER A 348 -13.47 -19.82 -3.75
C SER A 348 -13.67 -18.58 -2.87
N GLU A 349 -14.41 -18.72 -1.78
CA GLU A 349 -14.53 -17.69 -0.75
C GLU A 349 -13.16 -17.30 -0.16
N THR A 350 -12.22 -18.25 -0.08
CA THR A 350 -10.87 -18.04 0.44
C THR A 350 -9.88 -17.74 -0.70
N ILE A 351 -8.88 -16.92 -0.42
CA ILE A 351 -7.82 -16.61 -1.38
C ILE A 351 -6.99 -17.85 -1.78
N THR A 352 -6.88 -18.84 -0.90
CA THR A 352 -6.12 -20.08 -1.17
C THR A 352 -6.91 -21.14 -1.93
N GLY A 353 -8.22 -20.97 -2.16
CA GLY A 353 -9.05 -21.99 -2.80
C GLY A 353 -9.52 -23.12 -1.86
N LYS A 354 -9.28 -22.98 -0.55
CA LYS A 354 -9.61 -23.95 0.52
C LYS A 354 -11.01 -23.82 1.07
#